data_AF-A0A956EMV1-F1
#
_entry.id   AF-A0A956EMV1-F1
#
_cell.length_a   1.000
_cell.length_b   1.000
_cell.length_c   1.000
_cell.angle_alpha   90.00
_cell.angle_beta   90.00
_cell.angle_gamma   90.00
#
_symmetry.space_group_name_H-M   'P 1'
#
loop_
_entity.id
_entity.type
_entity.pdbx_description
1 polymer ?
#
loop_
_entity_poly.entity_id
_entity_poly.type
_entity_poly.pdbx_seq_one_letter_code
_entity_poly.pdbx_strand_id
1 'polypeptide(L)'
;EGSAHARVAERLAREGDLKGAERSISQAIAAEPTDPTWLLRRAQHRVAADDIEGAQRDLKAIAAGKWQDRFASVTYEAKGLREHLATLARD
;
A
#
# COMPACT_ATOMS: atom_id res chain seq x y z
N GLU A 1 12.14 12.63 -0.21
CA GLU A 1 11.90 11.45 0.63
C GLU A 1 10.52 10.89 0.31
N GLY A 2 10.39 9.57 0.19
CA GLY A 2 9.11 8.90 -0.06
C GLY A 2 8.08 9.18 1.04
N SER A 3 8.55 9.36 2.26
CA SER A 3 7.75 9.77 3.43
C SER A 3 6.97 11.08 3.21
N ALA A 4 7.55 12.08 2.54
CA ALA A 4 6.90 13.34 2.26
C ALA A 4 5.76 13.16 1.24
N HIS A 5 6.00 12.39 0.19
CA HIS A 5 4.99 12.05 -0.80
C HIS A 5 3.84 11.23 -0.20
N ALA A 6 4.13 10.30 0.71
CA ALA A 6 3.10 9.52 1.41
C ALA A 6 2.22 10.38 2.33
N ARG A 7 2.81 11.34 3.06
CA ARG A 7 2.04 12.30 3.89
C ARG A 7 1.11 13.16 3.03
N VAL A 8 1.58 13.60 1.86
CA VAL A 8 0.74 14.31 0.89
C VAL A 8 -0.38 13.40 0.39
N ALA A 9 -0.10 12.12 0.12
CA ALA A 9 -1.12 11.16 -0.29
C ALA A 9 -2.22 11.00 0.77
N GLU A 10 -1.85 10.84 2.04
CA GLU A 10 -2.80 10.71 3.14
C GLU A 10 -3.67 11.95 3.34
N ARG A 11 -3.09 13.13 3.19
CA ARG A 11 -3.84 14.39 3.27
C ARG A 11 -4.85 14.49 2.13
N LEU A 12 -4.42 14.23 0.89
CA LEU A 12 -5.29 14.27 -0.30
C LEU A 12 -6.42 13.23 -0.22
N ALA A 13 -6.13 12.03 0.27
CA ALA A 13 -7.14 10.99 0.46
C ALA A 13 -8.22 11.43 1.48
N ARG A 14 -7.82 12.05 2.59
CA ARG A 14 -8.76 12.61 3.59
C ARG A 14 -9.61 13.75 3.03
N GLU A 15 -9.07 14.50 2.08
CA GLU A 15 -9.79 15.58 1.36
C GLU A 15 -10.67 15.04 0.21
N GLY A 16 -10.64 13.73 -0.07
CA GLY A 16 -11.38 13.11 -1.17
C GLY A 16 -10.71 13.19 -2.54
N ASP A 17 -9.52 13.80 -2.64
CA ASP A 17 -8.72 13.79 -3.88
C ASP A 17 -7.94 12.47 -4.02
N LEU A 18 -8.67 11.41 -4.34
CA LEU A 18 -8.11 10.07 -4.52
C LEU A 18 -7.10 10.00 -5.69
N LYS A 19 -7.28 10.83 -6.74
CA LYS A 19 -6.34 10.88 -7.88
C LYS A 19 -5.02 11.52 -7.48
N GLY A 20 -5.07 12.63 -6.74
CA GLY A 20 -3.89 13.27 -6.18
C GLY A 20 -3.18 12.38 -5.16
N ALA A 21 -3.95 11.64 -4.35
CA ALA A 21 -3.40 10.66 -3.42
C ALA A 21 -2.64 9.54 -4.14
N GLU A 22 -3.23 8.94 -5.18
CA GLU A 22 -2.59 7.88 -5.97
C GLU A 22 -1.31 8.37 -6.69
N ARG A 23 -1.32 9.60 -7.19
CA ARG A 23 -0.12 10.20 -7.79
C ARG A 23 1.00 10.36 -6.75
N SER A 24 0.64 10.84 -5.56
CA SER A 24 1.60 11.09 -4.49
C SER A 24 2.18 9.78 -3.95
N ILE A 25 1.36 8.75 -3.71
CA ILE A 25 1.86 7.45 -3.25
C ILE A 25 2.75 6.78 -4.32
N SER A 26 2.45 6.98 -5.61
CA SER A 26 3.29 6.50 -6.72
C SER A 26 4.66 7.17 -6.75
N GLN A 27 4.73 8.46 -6.41
CA GLN A 27 6.00 9.18 -6.24
C GLN A 27 6.80 8.64 -5.03
N ALA A 28 6.12 8.27 -3.94
CA ALA A 28 6.79 7.66 -2.80
C ALA A 28 7.47 6.33 -3.17
N ILE A 29 6.74 5.46 -3.88
CA ILE A 29 7.27 4.19 -4.41
C ILE A 29 8.44 4.43 -5.35
N ALA A 30 8.35 5.42 -6.25
CA ALA A 30 9.43 5.74 -7.19
C ALA A 30 10.68 6.30 -6.50
N ALA A 31 10.51 7.08 -5.43
CA ALA A 31 11.62 7.64 -4.67
C ALA A 31 12.35 6.59 -3.84
N GLU A 32 11.63 5.60 -3.30
CA GLU A 32 12.15 4.56 -2.41
C GLU A 32 11.65 3.17 -2.84
N PRO A 33 12.10 2.65 -4.00
CA PRO A 33 11.58 1.40 -4.55
C PRO A 33 11.95 0.16 -3.73
N THR A 34 12.94 0.29 -2.83
CA THR A 34 13.38 -0.77 -1.93
C THR A 34 12.67 -0.75 -0.57
N ASP A 35 11.68 0.14 -0.39
CA ASP A 35 10.88 0.24 0.82
C ASP A 35 9.44 -0.26 0.56
N PRO A 36 9.07 -1.46 1.07
CA PRO A 36 7.73 -2.01 0.88
C PRO A 36 6.64 -1.26 1.65
N THR A 37 6.98 -0.35 2.56
CA THR A 37 5.99 0.44 3.30
C THR A 37 5.08 1.23 2.37
N TRP A 38 5.59 1.73 1.24
CA TRP A 38 4.79 2.50 0.29
C TRP A 38 3.77 1.66 -0.47
N LEU A 39 4.12 0.40 -0.76
CA LEU A 39 3.18 -0.57 -1.32
C LEU A 39 2.09 -0.94 -0.31
N LEU A 40 2.43 -1.13 0.97
CA LEU A 40 1.45 -1.45 2.01
C LEU A 40 0.47 -0.29 2.24
N ARG A 41 0.98 0.95 2.31
CA ARG A 41 0.13 2.14 2.45
C ARG A 41 -0.81 2.30 1.26
N ARG A 42 -0.33 2.08 0.04
CA ARG A 42 -1.20 2.11 -1.15
C ARG A 42 -2.27 1.02 -1.10
N ALA A 43 -1.92 -0.20 -0.69
CA ALA A 43 -2.89 -1.27 -0.52
C ALA A 43 -4.00 -0.88 0.47
N GLN A 44 -3.64 -0.29 1.62
CA GLN A 44 -4.61 0.18 2.62
C GLN A 44 -5.52 1.29 2.06
N HIS A 45 -4.97 2.25 1.31
CA HIS A 45 -5.77 3.29 0.65
C HIS A 45 -6.75 2.68 -0.36
N ARG A 46 -6.30 1.69 -1.14
CA ARG A 46 -7.15 0.99 -2.11
C ARG A 46 -8.28 0.21 -1.44
N VAL A 47 -8.02 -0.44 -0.31
CA VAL A 47 -9.08 -1.05 0.51
C VAL A 47 -10.10 -0.01 0.95
N ALA A 48 -9.65 1.14 1.45
CA ALA A 48 -10.56 2.22 1.87
C ALA A 48 -11.36 2.82 0.70
N ALA A 49 -10.86 2.70 -0.52
CA ALA A 49 -11.51 3.14 -1.76
C ALA A 49 -12.29 2.01 -2.48
N ASP A 50 -12.48 0.86 -1.84
CA ASP A 50 -13.13 -0.34 -2.41
C ASP A 50 -12.43 -0.95 -3.65
N ASP A 51 -11.19 -0.55 -3.94
CA ASP A 51 -10.33 -1.16 -4.96
C ASP A 51 -9.62 -2.40 -4.38
N ILE A 52 -10.40 -3.44 -4.06
CA ILE A 52 -9.90 -4.68 -3.46
C ILE A 52 -8.92 -5.40 -4.40
N GLU A 53 -9.18 -5.39 -5.71
CA GLU A 53 -8.26 -6.00 -6.68
C GLU A 53 -6.90 -5.30 -6.71
N GLY A 54 -6.89 -3.96 -6.73
CA GLY A 54 -5.66 -3.18 -6.70
C GLY A 54 -4.90 -3.35 -5.39
N ALA A 55 -5.60 -3.45 -4.26
CA ALA A 55 -4.98 -3.78 -2.98
C ALA A 55 -4.33 -5.17 -3.03
N GLN A 56 -5.03 -6.19 -3.54
CA GLN A 56 -4.46 -7.54 -3.68
C GLN A 56 -3.23 -7.59 -4.58
N ARG A 57 -3.18 -6.79 -5.65
CA ARG A 57 -1.99 -6.69 -6.52
C ARG A 57 -0.78 -6.14 -5.75
N ASP A 58 -0.96 -5.10 -4.95
CA ASP A 58 0.11 -4.52 -4.13
C ASP A 58 0.60 -5.51 -3.06
N LEU A 59 -0.33 -6.19 -2.38
CA LEU A 59 0.00 -7.17 -1.34
C LEU A 59 0.75 -8.38 -1.92
N LYS A 60 0.41 -8.80 -3.15
CA LYS A 60 1.18 -9.84 -3.87
C LYS A 60 2.59 -9.35 -4.22
N ALA A 61 2.76 -8.09 -4.62
CA ALA A 61 4.08 -7.53 -4.88
C ALA A 61 4.95 -7.49 -3.61
N ILE A 62 4.38 -7.16 -2.44
CA ILE A 62 5.08 -7.23 -1.16
C ILE A 62 5.47 -8.69 -0.85
N ALA A 63 4.57 -9.66 -1.02
CA ALA A 63 4.87 -11.06 -0.73
C ALA A 63 5.97 -11.65 -1.64
N ALA A 64 6.08 -11.18 -2.89
CA ALA A 64 7.08 -11.65 -3.85
C ALA A 64 8.43 -10.91 -3.75
N GLY A 65 8.47 -9.77 -3.07
CA GLY A 65 9.66 -8.93 -2.99
C GLY A 65 10.74 -9.47 -2.05
N LYS A 66 12.00 -9.18 -2.39
CA LYS A 66 13.17 -9.51 -1.58
C LYS A 66 13.54 -8.31 -0.71
N TRP A 67 12.85 -8.17 0.42
CA TRP A 67 13.02 -7.05 1.32
C TRP A 67 14.12 -7.32 2.36
N GLN A 68 14.73 -6.25 2.87
CA GLN A 68 15.62 -6.33 4.02
C GLN A 68 14.86 -6.73 5.28
N ASP A 69 15.50 -7.44 6.21
CA ASP A 69 14.89 -7.96 7.45
C ASP A 69 14.22 -6.87 8.30
N ARG A 70 14.71 -5.63 8.23
CA ARG A 70 14.10 -4.47 8.90
C ARG A 70 12.63 -4.24 8.52
N PHE A 71 12.18 -4.79 7.39
CA PHE A 71 10.81 -4.69 6.90
C PHE A 71 9.94 -5.90 7.25
N ALA A 72 10.38 -6.77 8.17
CA ALA A 72 9.62 -7.94 8.60
C ALA A 72 8.22 -7.58 9.15
N SER A 73 8.07 -6.44 9.83
CA SER A 73 6.75 -5.97 10.27
C SER A 73 5.83 -5.65 9.09
N VAL A 74 6.34 -4.95 8.08
CA VAL A 74 5.59 -4.56 6.87
C VAL A 74 5.13 -5.79 6.10
N THR A 75 6.00 -6.79 5.93
CA THR A 75 5.64 -8.03 5.22
C THR A 75 4.63 -8.87 6.02
N TYR A 76 4.74 -8.88 7.35
CA TYR A 76 3.76 -9.53 8.23
C TYR A 76 2.39 -8.85 8.17
N GLU A 77 2.34 -7.52 8.26
CA GLU A 77 1.11 -6.74 8.13
C GLU A 77 0.45 -6.94 6.75
N ALA A 78 1.23 -6.91 5.68
CA ALA A 78 0.75 -7.16 4.33
C ALA A 78 0.15 -8.56 4.19
N LYS A 79 0.77 -9.57 4.82
CA LYS A 79 0.23 -10.94 4.83
C LYS A 79 -1.12 -10.99 5.55
N GLY A 80 -1.23 -10.39 6.73
CA GLY A 80 -2.48 -10.36 7.50
C GLY A 80 -3.62 -9.67 6.75
N LEU A 81 -3.34 -8.50 6.14
CA LEU A 81 -4.32 -7.80 5.33
C LEU A 81 -4.77 -8.65 4.13
N ARG A 82 -3.84 -9.31 3.45
CA ARG A 82 -4.15 -10.18 2.30
C ARG A 82 -5.05 -11.35 2.70
N GLU A 83 -4.79 -11.97 3.84
CA GLU A 83 -5.59 -13.07 4.37
C GLU A 83 -7.00 -12.61 4.73
N HIS A 84 -7.13 -11.44 5.36
CA HIS A 84 -8.43 -10.83 5.65
C HIS A 84 -9.24 -10.52 4.38
N LEU A 85 -8.62 -9.92 3.36
CA LEU A 85 -9.31 -9.67 2.08
C LEU A 85 -9.71 -10.97 1.37
N ALA A 86 -8.93 -12.04 1.53
CA ALA A 86 -9.25 -13.34 0.95
C ALA A 86 -10.42 -14.04 1.66
N THR A 87 -10.69 -13.74 2.94
CA THR A 87 -11.86 -14.27 3.64
C THR A 87 -13.13 -13.54 3.20
N LEU A 88 -13.07 -12.22 3.03
CA LEU A 88 -14.21 -11.42 2.57
C LEU A 88 -14.68 -11.79 1.15
N ALA A 89 -13.78 -12.27 0.29
CA ALA A 89 -14.13 -12.68 -1.06
C ALA A 89 -14.78 -14.08 -1.16
N ARG A 90 -14.91 -14.80 -0.05
CA ARG A 90 -15.49 -16.15 0.01
C ARG A 90 -16.93 -16.17 0.52
N ASP A 91 -17.43 -15.05 1.02
CA ASP A 91 -18.81 -14.84 1.50
C ASP A 91 -19.66 -14.18 0.40
#